data_AF-A0AAU2V721-F1
#
_entry.id   AF-A0AAU2V721-F1
#
_cell.length_a   1.000
_cell.length_b   1.000
_cell.length_c   1.000
_cell.angle_alpha   90.00
_cell.angle_beta   90.00
_cell.angle_gamma   90.00
#
_symmetry.space_group_name_H-M   'P 1'
#
loop_
_entity.id
_entity.type
_entity.pdbx_description
1 polymer ?
#
loop_
_entity_poly.entity_id
_entity_poly.type
_entity_poly.pdbx_seq_one_letter_code
_entity_poly.pdbx_strand_id
1 'polypeptide(L)'
;METSPSSPGSAQILTVTIDARLSERVPGYVLGLIAVPDVDVVRESAEVGARLTAAEDALHAAGLSKADVSALPAIAAWRDAYRTVDVNPNKFPCAAESVLRRVAKGDRLPRINALVDLCNAVSLDSRLPVASCDVGDIQGELEVRLAYGTEVFAHEGGRAVVDEALERLVGALTELGGEPGRPLVLDRTAPTGELFVAAAAATVR
;
A
#
# COMPACT_ATOMS: atom_id res chain seq x y z
N MET A 1 10.99 -22.63 38.85
CA MET A 1 9.52 -22.67 38.93
C MET A 1 9.19 -21.69 40.05
N GLU A 2 8.71 -20.47 39.80
CA GLU A 2 7.64 -20.06 38.90
C GLU A 2 8.03 -18.86 38.03
N THR A 3 7.73 -18.96 36.74
CA THR A 3 7.59 -17.83 35.82
C THR A 3 6.26 -17.15 36.15
N SER A 4 6.31 -15.92 36.66
CA SER A 4 5.10 -15.09 36.79
C SER A 4 4.48 -14.90 35.40
N PRO A 5 3.14 -15.02 35.25
CA PRO A 5 2.48 -14.75 33.99
C PRO A 5 2.61 -13.26 33.67
N SER A 6 3.10 -12.96 32.48
CA SER A 6 3.00 -11.64 31.86
C SER A 6 1.54 -11.18 31.93
N SER A 7 1.32 -9.99 32.48
CA SER A 7 -0.01 -9.38 32.51
C SER A 7 -0.57 -9.30 31.08
N PRO A 8 -1.85 -9.60 30.85
CA PRO A 8 -2.47 -9.37 29.55
C PRO A 8 -2.29 -7.90 29.20
N GLY A 9 -1.65 -7.62 28.06
CA GLY A 9 -1.42 -6.27 27.58
C GLY A 9 -2.75 -5.50 27.59
N SER A 10 -2.78 -4.33 28.20
CA SER A 10 -3.97 -3.48 28.22
C SER A 10 -4.45 -3.28 26.79
N ALA A 11 -5.70 -3.67 26.51
CA ALA A 11 -6.30 -3.49 25.19
C ALA A 11 -6.15 -2.02 24.77
N GLN A 12 -5.33 -1.77 23.75
CA GLN A 12 -5.12 -0.44 23.25
C GLN A 12 -6.36 -0.01 22.47
N ILE A 13 -7.01 1.06 22.92
CA ILE A 13 -8.12 1.66 22.20
C ILE A 13 -7.53 2.57 21.12
N LEU A 14 -7.77 2.23 19.87
CA LEU A 14 -7.46 3.09 18.72
C LEU A 14 -8.70 3.89 18.36
N THR A 15 -8.57 5.22 18.39
CA THR A 15 -9.62 6.09 17.85
C THR A 15 -9.50 6.08 16.34
N VAL A 16 -10.61 5.90 15.63
CA VAL A 16 -10.65 5.95 14.17
C VAL A 16 -11.58 7.06 13.72
N THR A 17 -11.10 7.91 12.82
CA THR A 17 -11.90 9.00 12.24
C THR A 17 -11.81 9.03 10.72
N ILE A 18 -12.80 9.68 10.12
CA ILE A 18 -12.83 10.03 8.71
C ILE A 18 -12.84 11.56 8.67
N ASP A 19 -11.86 12.16 7.99
CA ASP A 19 -11.79 13.61 7.81
C ASP A 19 -13.10 14.11 7.17
N ALA A 20 -13.68 15.16 7.73
CA ALA A 20 -14.90 15.78 7.24
C ALA A 20 -14.79 16.16 5.76
N ARG A 21 -13.63 16.60 5.27
CA ARG A 21 -13.40 16.96 3.86
C ARG A 21 -13.58 15.75 2.93
N LEU A 22 -13.20 14.55 3.38
CA LEU A 22 -13.43 13.34 2.60
C LEU A 22 -14.93 13.03 2.55
N SER A 23 -15.62 13.12 3.69
CA SER A 23 -17.06 12.87 3.76
C SER A 23 -17.89 13.91 2.98
N GLU A 24 -17.44 15.16 2.94
CA GLU A 24 -18.08 16.24 2.16
C GLU A 24 -17.89 16.02 0.65
N ARG A 25 -16.68 15.66 0.23
CA ARG A 25 -16.40 15.40 -1.20
C ARG A 25 -16.98 14.08 -1.66
N VAL A 26 -17.01 13.06 -0.81
CA VAL A 26 -17.50 11.72 -1.14
C VAL A 26 -18.53 11.28 -0.08
N PRO A 27 -19.77 11.81 -0.11
CA PRO A 27 -20.78 11.53 0.92
C PRO A 27 -21.18 10.06 1.04
N GLY A 28 -20.95 9.27 -0.02
CA GLY A 28 -21.19 7.83 -0.03
C GLY A 28 -20.01 6.98 0.45
N TYR A 29 -18.91 7.59 0.92
CA TYR A 29 -17.76 6.84 1.42
C TYR A 29 -18.11 6.11 2.70
N VAL A 30 -17.84 4.80 2.74
CA VAL A 30 -18.07 3.95 3.90
C VAL A 30 -16.80 3.17 4.18
N LEU A 31 -16.33 3.24 5.43
CA LEU A 31 -15.21 2.46 5.93
C LEU A 31 -15.71 1.35 6.85
N GLY A 32 -15.33 0.11 6.55
CA GLY A 32 -15.52 -1.03 7.44
C GLY A 32 -14.20 -1.43 8.09
N LEU A 33 -14.20 -1.67 9.40
CA LEU A 33 -13.03 -2.11 10.15
C LEU A 33 -13.39 -3.28 11.06
N ILE A 34 -12.47 -4.24 11.14
CA ILE A 34 -12.54 -5.38 12.06
C ILE A 34 -11.20 -5.45 12.77
N ALA A 35 -11.21 -5.26 14.09
CA ALA A 35 -10.04 -5.51 14.92
C ALA A 35 -10.01 -7.00 15.29
N VAL A 36 -8.88 -7.66 15.03
CA VAL A 36 -8.65 -9.05 15.42
C VAL A 36 -7.48 -9.05 16.39
N PRO A 37 -7.72 -9.30 17.70
CA PRO A 37 -6.62 -9.46 18.64
C PRO A 37 -5.85 -10.75 18.33
N ASP A 38 -4.53 -10.69 18.48
CA ASP A 38 -3.63 -11.84 18.49
C ASP A 38 -3.82 -12.80 17.29
N VAL A 39 -3.56 -12.31 16.07
CA VAL A 39 -3.59 -13.14 14.86
C VAL A 39 -2.19 -13.56 14.44
N ASP A 40 -1.93 -14.87 14.42
CA ASP A 40 -0.71 -15.42 13.85
C ASP A 40 -0.82 -15.47 12.33
N VAL A 41 -0.15 -14.53 11.65
CA VAL A 41 -0.09 -14.51 10.18
C VAL A 41 0.86 -15.59 9.69
N VAL A 42 0.30 -16.74 9.31
CA VAL A 42 1.07 -17.83 8.72
C VAL A 42 1.42 -17.54 7.26
N ARG A 43 2.57 -18.06 6.83
CA ARG A 43 3.04 -17.93 5.44
C ARG A 43 2.08 -18.56 4.43
N GLU A 44 1.53 -19.71 4.76
CA GLU A 44 0.67 -20.48 3.84
C GLU A 44 -0.49 -21.12 4.61
N SER A 45 -1.68 -21.09 4.00
CA SER A 45 -2.86 -21.81 4.48
C SER A 45 -3.57 -22.43 3.28
N ALA A 46 -3.75 -23.76 3.31
CA ALA A 46 -4.37 -24.50 2.21
C ALA A 46 -5.82 -24.04 1.98
N GLU A 47 -6.55 -23.75 3.05
CA GLU A 47 -7.95 -23.28 2.98
C GLU A 47 -8.03 -21.91 2.31
N VAL A 48 -7.20 -20.95 2.75
CA VAL A 48 -7.16 -19.62 2.15
C VAL A 48 -6.69 -19.68 0.71
N GLY A 49 -5.65 -20.47 0.43
CA GLY A 49 -5.13 -20.67 -0.91
C GLY A 49 -6.17 -21.25 -1.87
N ALA A 50 -6.97 -22.22 -1.41
CA ALA A 50 -8.09 -22.78 -2.17
C ALA A 50 -9.17 -21.72 -2.42
N ARG A 51 -9.51 -20.90 -1.42
CA ARG A 51 -10.47 -19.81 -1.56
C ARG A 51 -10.03 -18.78 -2.59
N LEU A 52 -8.78 -18.32 -2.52
CA LEU A 52 -8.23 -17.37 -3.49
C LEU A 52 -8.22 -17.95 -4.90
N THR A 53 -7.82 -19.22 -5.03
CA THR A 53 -7.83 -19.93 -6.32
C THR A 53 -9.25 -20.00 -6.91
N ALA A 54 -10.25 -20.33 -6.10
CA ALA A 54 -11.64 -20.38 -6.54
C ALA A 54 -12.18 -19.01 -6.98
N ALA A 55 -11.82 -17.93 -6.27
CA ALA A 55 -12.21 -16.57 -6.66
C ALA A 55 -11.56 -16.15 -8.01
N GLU A 56 -10.29 -16.52 -8.21
CA GLU A 56 -9.60 -16.30 -9.48
C GLU A 56 -10.22 -17.13 -10.62
N ASP A 57 -10.55 -18.41 -10.37
CA ASP A 57 -11.21 -19.29 -11.35
C ASP A 57 -12.56 -18.72 -11.80
N ALA A 58 -13.37 -18.23 -10.86
CA ALA A 58 -14.66 -17.61 -11.15
C ALA A 58 -14.50 -16.37 -12.05
N LEU A 59 -13.45 -15.56 -11.84
CA LEU A 59 -13.16 -14.40 -12.67
C LEU A 59 -12.64 -14.77 -14.05
N HIS A 60 -11.79 -15.80 -14.16
CA HIS A 60 -11.35 -16.33 -15.44
C HIS A 60 -12.54 -16.86 -16.25
N ALA A 61 -13.43 -17.62 -15.61
CA ALA A 61 -14.64 -18.14 -16.24
C ALA A 61 -15.59 -17.03 -16.71
N ALA A 62 -15.61 -15.88 -16.02
CA ALA A 62 -16.41 -14.73 -16.42
C ALA A 62 -15.88 -14.01 -17.67
N GLY A 63 -14.61 -14.22 -18.06
CA GLY A 63 -14.04 -13.71 -19.31
C GLY A 63 -14.07 -12.19 -19.44
N LEU A 64 -13.98 -11.46 -18.32
CA LEU A 64 -14.13 -10.01 -18.29
C LEU A 64 -12.96 -9.31 -18.99
N SER A 65 -13.26 -8.34 -19.85
CA SER A 65 -12.24 -7.44 -20.37
C SER A 65 -11.84 -6.38 -19.34
N LYS A 66 -10.78 -5.63 -19.67
CA LYS A 66 -10.39 -4.43 -18.93
C LYS A 66 -11.56 -3.43 -18.79
N ALA A 67 -12.36 -3.26 -19.85
CA ALA A 67 -13.49 -2.34 -19.82
C ALA A 67 -14.59 -2.85 -18.89
N ASP A 68 -14.90 -4.15 -18.94
CA ASP A 68 -15.94 -4.79 -18.12
C ASP A 68 -15.62 -4.67 -16.63
N VAL A 69 -14.36 -4.93 -16.23
CA VAL A 69 -13.93 -4.74 -14.83
C VAL A 69 -14.15 -3.30 -14.35
N SER A 70 -13.90 -2.32 -15.22
CA SER A 70 -14.08 -0.89 -14.87
C SER A 70 -15.55 -0.51 -14.73
N ALA A 71 -16.44 -1.24 -15.41
CA ALA A 71 -17.87 -1.01 -15.44
C ALA A 71 -18.63 -1.76 -14.33
N LEU A 72 -17.96 -2.68 -13.60
CA LEU A 72 -18.56 -3.32 -12.42
C LEU A 72 -19.03 -2.24 -11.43
N PRO A 73 -20.28 -2.30 -10.91
CA PRO A 73 -20.85 -1.21 -10.12
C PRO A 73 -19.98 -0.73 -8.95
N ALA A 74 -19.40 -1.67 -8.18
CA ALA A 74 -18.51 -1.33 -7.08
C ALA A 74 -17.22 -0.62 -7.54
N ILE A 75 -16.66 -1.05 -8.68
CA ILE A 75 -15.46 -0.44 -9.26
C ILE A 75 -15.78 0.93 -9.84
N ALA A 76 -16.88 1.05 -10.58
CA ALA A 76 -17.35 2.34 -11.10
C ALA A 76 -17.56 3.36 -9.97
N ALA A 77 -18.16 2.95 -8.85
CA ALA A 77 -18.33 3.81 -7.67
C ALA A 77 -16.99 4.29 -7.10
N TRP A 78 -15.97 3.42 -7.01
CA TRP A 78 -14.63 3.82 -6.59
C TRP A 78 -13.96 4.78 -7.57
N ARG A 79 -14.13 4.54 -8.88
CA ARG A 79 -13.62 5.43 -9.92
C ARG A 79 -14.29 6.81 -9.86
N ASP A 80 -15.57 6.87 -9.52
CA ASP A 80 -16.31 8.11 -9.30
C ASP A 80 -15.79 8.85 -8.07
N ALA A 81 -15.64 8.15 -6.95
CA ALA A 81 -15.05 8.71 -5.73
C ALA A 81 -13.66 9.31 -6.00
N TYR A 82 -12.79 8.60 -6.73
CA TYR A 82 -11.46 9.06 -7.09
C TYR A 82 -11.52 10.31 -7.97
N ARG A 83 -12.41 10.35 -8.96
CA ARG A 83 -12.63 11.55 -9.79
C ARG A 83 -13.07 12.75 -8.97
N THR A 84 -13.96 12.55 -8.00
CA THR A 84 -14.44 13.63 -7.12
C THR A 84 -13.33 14.19 -6.25
N VAL A 85 -12.26 13.44 -6.01
CA VAL A 85 -11.07 13.86 -5.27
C VAL A 85 -9.87 14.20 -6.17
N ASP A 86 -10.11 14.46 -7.45
CA ASP A 86 -9.12 14.83 -8.48
C ASP A 86 -8.05 13.76 -8.77
N VAL A 87 -8.31 12.51 -8.38
CA VAL A 87 -7.45 11.37 -8.69
C VAL A 87 -7.89 10.77 -10.02
N ASN A 88 -6.97 10.64 -10.99
CA ASN A 88 -7.25 10.00 -12.27
C ASN A 88 -7.31 8.47 -12.10
N PRO A 89 -8.49 7.82 -12.16
CA PRO A 89 -8.64 6.40 -11.89
C PRO A 89 -8.08 5.50 -13.01
N ASN A 90 -7.69 6.05 -14.16
CA ASN A 90 -6.97 5.29 -15.19
C ASN A 90 -5.48 5.15 -14.86
N LYS A 91 -4.92 6.13 -14.14
CA LYS A 91 -3.52 6.13 -13.69
C LYS A 91 -3.36 5.49 -12.32
N PHE A 92 -4.33 5.72 -11.43
CA PHE A 92 -4.35 5.23 -10.06
C PHE A 92 -5.67 4.48 -9.81
N PRO A 93 -5.84 3.25 -10.31
CA PRO A 93 -7.00 2.43 -9.96
C PRO A 93 -7.02 2.09 -8.47
N CYS A 94 -8.19 1.80 -7.91
CA CYS A 94 -8.26 1.29 -6.54
C CYS A 94 -7.65 -0.12 -6.46
N ALA A 95 -7.34 -0.60 -5.24
CA ALA A 95 -6.69 -1.90 -5.05
C ALA A 95 -7.51 -3.06 -5.64
N ALA A 96 -8.82 -3.09 -5.40
CA ALA A 96 -9.73 -4.11 -5.94
C ALA A 96 -9.72 -4.12 -7.48
N GLU A 97 -9.80 -2.94 -8.11
CA GLU A 97 -9.73 -2.82 -9.56
C GLU A 97 -8.39 -3.34 -10.10
N SER A 98 -7.28 -3.07 -9.41
CA SER A 98 -5.94 -3.52 -9.81
C SER A 98 -5.83 -5.05 -9.81
N VAL A 99 -6.27 -5.70 -8.73
CA VAL A 99 -6.22 -7.17 -8.63
C VAL A 99 -7.22 -7.83 -9.58
N LEU A 100 -8.44 -7.29 -9.73
CA LEU A 100 -9.43 -7.78 -10.70
C LEU A 100 -8.90 -7.70 -12.14
N ARG A 101 -8.27 -6.58 -12.52
CA ARG A 101 -7.69 -6.40 -13.86
C ARG A 101 -6.58 -7.42 -14.14
N ARG A 102 -5.75 -7.73 -13.14
CA ARG A 102 -4.68 -8.72 -13.26
C ARG A 102 -5.24 -10.10 -13.52
N VAL A 103 -6.20 -10.53 -12.69
CA VAL A 103 -6.88 -11.82 -12.85
C VAL A 103 -7.65 -11.90 -14.16
N ALA A 104 -8.41 -10.86 -14.52
CA ALA A 104 -9.14 -10.82 -15.78
C ALA A 104 -8.25 -10.96 -17.04
N LYS A 105 -6.96 -10.61 -16.95
CA LYS A 105 -5.98 -10.78 -18.04
C LYS A 105 -5.47 -12.23 -18.15
N GLY A 106 -5.79 -13.10 -17.19
CA GLY A 106 -5.37 -14.50 -17.11
C GLY A 106 -4.22 -14.76 -16.13
N ASP A 107 -3.73 -13.73 -15.42
CA ASP A 107 -2.68 -13.88 -14.42
C ASP A 107 -3.27 -14.39 -13.10
N ARG A 108 -2.53 -15.20 -12.35
CA ARG A 108 -2.85 -15.49 -10.94
C ARG A 108 -2.18 -14.45 -10.04
N LEU A 109 -2.78 -14.18 -8.88
CA LEU A 109 -2.14 -13.33 -7.88
C LEU A 109 -1.00 -14.10 -7.20
N PRO A 110 0.12 -13.43 -6.88
CA PRO A 110 1.16 -14.04 -6.06
C PRO A 110 0.56 -14.41 -4.69
N ARG A 111 0.95 -15.57 -4.17
CA ARG A 111 0.62 -15.97 -2.80
C ARG A 111 1.64 -15.32 -1.87
N ILE A 112 1.18 -14.46 -0.96
CA ILE A 112 2.05 -13.62 -0.12
C ILE A 112 2.12 -14.17 1.30
N ASN A 113 0.97 -14.18 1.98
CA ASN A 113 0.73 -14.82 3.26
C ASN A 113 -0.77 -15.07 3.43
N ALA A 114 -1.16 -15.89 4.40
CA ALA A 114 -2.57 -16.28 4.54
C ALA A 114 -3.53 -15.11 4.80
N LEU A 115 -3.09 -14.03 5.44
CA LEU A 115 -3.96 -12.89 5.71
C LEU A 115 -4.15 -12.01 4.45
N VAL A 116 -3.06 -11.69 3.76
CA VAL A 116 -3.09 -10.92 2.50
C VAL A 116 -3.85 -11.69 1.41
N ASP A 117 -3.63 -13.00 1.31
CA ASP A 117 -4.30 -13.85 0.34
C ASP A 117 -5.82 -13.93 0.62
N LEU A 118 -6.22 -13.94 1.90
CA LEU A 118 -7.63 -13.87 2.29
C LEU A 118 -8.25 -12.51 1.92
N CYS A 119 -7.57 -11.40 2.22
CA CYS A 119 -8.02 -10.06 1.82
C CYS A 119 -8.18 -9.96 0.29
N ASN A 120 -7.24 -10.52 -0.47
CA ASN A 120 -7.31 -10.56 -1.93
C ASN A 120 -8.49 -11.41 -2.40
N ALA A 121 -8.72 -12.60 -1.83
CA ALA A 121 -9.85 -13.45 -2.18
C ALA A 121 -11.18 -12.73 -1.95
N VAL A 122 -11.35 -12.11 -0.78
CA VAL A 122 -12.53 -11.31 -0.45
C VAL A 122 -12.66 -10.10 -1.37
N SER A 123 -11.55 -9.45 -1.76
CA SER A 123 -11.58 -8.34 -2.71
C SER A 123 -12.05 -8.76 -4.10
N LEU A 124 -11.60 -9.92 -4.59
CA LEU A 124 -12.07 -10.48 -5.85
C LEU A 124 -13.57 -10.83 -5.79
N ASP A 125 -14.05 -11.37 -4.66
CA ASP A 125 -15.44 -11.77 -4.44
C ASP A 125 -16.40 -10.58 -4.20
N SER A 126 -15.99 -9.58 -3.44
CA SER A 126 -16.84 -8.43 -3.10
C SER A 126 -16.69 -7.26 -4.05
N ARG A 127 -15.59 -7.24 -4.82
CA ARG A 127 -15.17 -6.10 -5.66
C ARG A 127 -14.88 -4.84 -4.83
N LEU A 128 -14.67 -5.00 -3.52
CA LEU A 128 -14.29 -3.93 -2.60
C LEU A 128 -12.79 -4.03 -2.28
N PRO A 129 -12.09 -2.89 -2.09
CA PRO A 129 -10.74 -2.90 -1.55
C PRO A 129 -10.77 -3.42 -0.11
N VAL A 130 -10.13 -4.56 0.13
CA VAL A 130 -9.92 -5.09 1.48
C VAL A 130 -8.43 -5.16 1.75
N ALA A 131 -8.02 -4.64 2.90
CA ALA A 131 -6.64 -4.67 3.35
C ALA A 131 -6.58 -5.04 4.83
N SER A 132 -5.46 -5.64 5.21
CA SER A 132 -5.07 -5.87 6.60
C SER A 132 -3.90 -4.95 6.94
N CYS A 133 -3.86 -4.42 8.15
CA CYS A 133 -2.70 -3.69 8.66
C CYS A 133 -2.44 -4.14 10.11
N ASP A 134 -1.16 -4.23 10.46
CA ASP A 134 -0.76 -4.34 11.87
C ASP A 134 -0.87 -2.94 12.49
N VAL A 135 -1.57 -2.89 13.63
CA VAL A 135 -1.84 -1.65 14.35
C VAL A 135 -1.14 -1.58 15.70
N GLY A 136 -0.31 -2.59 16.05
CA GLY A 136 0.34 -2.69 17.36
C GLY A 136 1.27 -1.54 17.70
N ASP A 137 1.92 -0.94 16.69
CA ASP A 137 2.83 0.20 16.86
C ASP A 137 2.12 1.56 16.69
N ILE A 138 0.84 1.59 16.33
CA ILE A 138 0.10 2.83 16.13
C ILE A 138 -0.20 3.43 17.50
N GLN A 139 0.28 4.64 17.77
CA GLN A 139 -0.04 5.38 18.99
C GLN A 139 -1.05 6.48 18.68
N GLY A 140 -2.20 6.45 19.36
CA GLY A 140 -3.24 7.49 19.22
C GLY A 140 -4.36 7.14 18.24
N GLU A 141 -4.42 7.86 17.12
CA GLU A 141 -5.58 7.90 16.22
C GLU A 141 -5.23 7.42 14.80
N LEU A 142 -6.15 6.67 14.18
CA LEU A 142 -6.14 6.33 12.77
C LEU A 142 -7.14 7.23 12.03
N GLU A 143 -6.64 8.13 11.19
CA GLU A 143 -7.48 9.03 10.41
C GLU A 143 -7.45 8.63 8.92
N VAL A 144 -8.63 8.44 8.33
CA VAL A 144 -8.78 8.38 6.87
C VAL A 144 -9.03 9.77 6.32
N ARG A 145 -8.07 10.29 5.56
CA ARG A 145 -8.11 11.64 5.00
C ARG A 145 -7.55 11.70 3.59
N LEU A 146 -7.83 12.80 2.90
CA LEU A 146 -7.16 13.13 1.64
C LEU A 146 -5.69 13.46 1.89
N ALA A 147 -4.82 13.02 0.98
CA ALA A 147 -3.42 13.39 0.99
C ALA A 147 -3.26 14.85 0.53
N TYR A 148 -2.37 15.59 1.20
CA TYR A 148 -1.98 16.95 0.85
C TYR A 148 -0.84 16.98 -0.17
N GLY A 149 -0.16 15.84 -0.40
CA GLY A 149 0.99 15.71 -1.29
C GLY A 149 2.31 16.06 -0.60
N THR A 150 2.27 16.45 0.67
CA THR A 150 3.45 16.77 1.51
C THR A 150 3.74 15.68 2.53
N GLU A 151 2.96 14.59 2.53
CA GLU A 151 3.18 13.46 3.41
C GLU A 151 4.49 12.74 3.10
N VAL A 152 5.18 12.32 4.16
CA VAL A 152 6.30 11.38 4.03
C VAL A 152 5.73 9.97 3.98
N PHE A 153 5.86 9.30 2.83
CA PHE A 153 5.48 7.90 2.66
C PHE A 153 6.72 7.01 2.72
N ALA A 154 6.83 6.17 3.74
CA ALA A 154 7.87 5.14 3.81
C ALA A 154 7.38 3.90 3.03
N HIS A 155 8.01 3.60 1.90
CA HIS A 155 7.78 2.36 1.16
C HIS A 155 8.32 1.15 1.96
N GLU A 156 7.85 -0.07 1.66
CA GLU A 156 8.14 -1.30 2.42
C GLU A 156 9.65 -1.63 2.57
N GLY A 157 10.54 -1.05 1.77
CA GLY A 157 12.01 -1.17 1.97
C GLY A 157 12.61 -0.22 3.02
N GLY A 158 11.87 0.80 3.45
CA GLY A 158 12.32 1.80 4.40
C GLY A 158 13.52 2.64 3.93
N ARG A 159 14.01 3.49 4.84
CA ARG A 159 15.19 4.36 4.65
C ARG A 159 16.43 3.57 4.22
N ALA A 160 16.67 2.42 4.84
CA ALA A 160 17.85 1.59 4.60
C ALA A 160 17.95 1.08 3.15
N VAL A 161 16.83 0.68 2.53
CA VAL A 161 16.84 0.22 1.12
C VAL A 161 17.11 1.38 0.16
N VAL A 162 16.63 2.58 0.49
CA VAL A 162 16.94 3.79 -0.29
C VAL A 162 18.42 4.17 -0.16
N ASP A 163 18.98 4.12 1.05
CA ASP A 163 20.40 4.35 1.29
C ASP A 163 21.27 3.35 0.51
N GLU A 164 20.96 2.04 0.59
CA GLU A 164 21.71 1.00 -0.12
C GLU A 164 21.65 1.16 -1.65
N ALA A 165 20.48 1.51 -2.20
CA ALA A 165 20.34 1.77 -3.62
C ALA A 165 21.16 2.97 -4.09
N LEU A 166 21.23 4.04 -3.28
CA LEU A 166 22.01 5.23 -3.60
C LEU A 166 23.52 5.00 -3.44
N GLU A 167 23.96 4.18 -2.47
CA GLU A 167 25.36 3.75 -2.37
C GLU A 167 25.82 2.98 -3.61
N ARG A 168 25.00 2.04 -4.09
CA ARG A 168 25.27 1.31 -5.34
C ARG A 168 25.37 2.25 -6.54
N LEU A 169 24.50 3.27 -6.60
CA LEU A 169 24.51 4.26 -7.66
C LEU A 169 25.77 5.16 -7.59
N VAL A 170 26.18 5.59 -6.40
CA VAL A 170 27.43 6.35 -6.20
C VAL A 170 28.63 5.55 -6.69
N GLY A 171 28.75 4.27 -6.31
CA GLY A 171 29.83 3.40 -6.77
C GLY A 171 29.89 3.30 -8.29
N ALA A 172 28.74 3.04 -8.94
CA ALA A 172 28.64 2.97 -10.39
C ALA A 172 29.02 4.29 -11.08
N LEU A 173 28.65 5.44 -10.52
CA LEU A 173 28.99 6.75 -11.07
C LEU A 173 30.48 7.07 -10.94
N THR A 174 31.12 6.66 -9.84
CA THR A 174 32.57 6.79 -9.65
C THR A 174 33.35 5.94 -10.63
N GLU A 175 32.91 4.70 -10.90
CA GLU A 175 33.53 3.83 -11.91
C GLU A 175 33.47 4.43 -13.33
N LEU A 176 32.45 5.25 -13.60
CA LEU A 176 32.30 5.99 -14.86
C LEU A 176 33.13 7.30 -14.91
N GLY A 177 33.98 7.55 -13.92
CA GLY A 177 34.80 8.76 -13.82
C GLY A 177 34.04 10.01 -13.36
N GLY A 178 32.83 9.84 -12.81
CA GLY A 178 32.08 10.91 -12.16
C GLY A 178 32.52 11.10 -10.70
N GLU A 179 32.35 12.32 -10.19
CA GLU A 179 32.56 12.65 -8.77
C GLU A 179 31.19 12.97 -8.13
N PRO A 180 30.34 11.96 -7.88
CA PRO A 180 29.01 12.19 -7.30
C PRO A 180 29.14 12.74 -5.87
N GLY A 181 28.34 13.77 -5.57
CA GLY A 181 28.21 14.28 -4.20
C GLY A 181 27.55 13.27 -3.26
N ARG A 182 27.62 13.53 -1.94
CA ARG A 182 26.99 12.68 -0.93
C ARG A 182 25.49 12.55 -1.20
N PRO A 183 24.93 11.33 -1.30
CA PRO A 183 23.49 11.16 -1.44
C PRO A 183 22.74 11.79 -0.28
N LEU A 184 21.66 12.50 -0.61
CA LEU A 184 20.75 13.05 0.37
C LEU A 184 19.48 12.21 0.39
N VAL A 185 19.22 11.56 1.53
CA VAL A 185 17.96 10.85 1.79
C VAL A 185 17.26 11.55 2.93
N LEU A 186 16.05 12.02 2.63
CA LEU A 186 15.20 12.73 3.58
C LEU A 186 14.10 11.78 4.07
N ASP A 187 13.84 11.85 5.37
CA ASP A 187 12.75 11.12 6.02
C ASP A 187 12.20 11.95 7.19
N ARG A 188 11.35 11.34 8.03
CA ARG A 188 10.72 12.02 9.17
C ARG A 188 11.72 12.51 10.22
N THR A 189 12.84 11.83 10.40
CA THR A 189 13.90 12.16 11.37
C THR A 189 14.91 13.16 10.83
N ALA A 190 15.01 13.27 9.49
CA ALA A 190 15.79 14.28 8.78
C ALA A 190 14.97 14.85 7.60
N PRO A 191 14.00 15.76 7.85
CA PRO A 191 13.08 16.25 6.83
C PRO A 191 13.68 17.31 5.90
N THR A 192 14.87 17.80 6.23
CA THR A 192 15.60 18.83 5.48
C THR A 192 17.08 18.46 5.38
N GLY A 193 17.71 18.80 4.27
CA GLY A 193 19.16 18.65 4.12
C GLY A 193 19.68 19.37 2.88
N GLU A 194 20.99 19.57 2.84
CA GLU A 194 21.65 20.28 1.75
C GLU A 194 22.13 19.28 0.70
N LEU A 195 21.64 19.43 -0.53
CA LEU A 195 22.11 18.66 -1.67
C LEU A 195 23.31 19.38 -2.28
N PHE A 196 24.50 18.79 -2.11
CA PHE A 196 25.71 19.31 -2.73
C PHE A 196 25.77 18.89 -4.19
N VAL A 197 25.46 19.81 -5.09
CA VAL A 197 25.75 19.71 -6.52
C VAL A 197 27.15 20.22 -6.77
N ALA A 198 28.00 19.43 -7.43
CA ALA A 198 29.33 19.88 -7.85
C ALA A 198 29.16 21.17 -8.67
N ALA A 199 29.94 22.21 -8.33
CA ALA A 199 29.99 23.43 -9.13
C ALA A 199 30.42 23.02 -10.54
N ALA A 200 29.66 23.46 -11.55
CA ALA A 200 30.00 23.23 -12.95
C ALA A 200 31.48 23.60 -13.15
N ALA A 201 32.31 22.61 -13.48
CA ALA A 201 33.69 22.88 -13.84
C ALA A 201 33.65 23.86 -15.01
N ALA A 202 34.17 25.07 -14.76
CA ALA A 202 34.32 26.08 -15.78
C ALA A 202 35.03 25.44 -16.97
N THR A 203 34.42 25.55 -18.14
CA THR A 203 35.04 25.17 -19.41
C THR A 203 36.39 25.86 -19.50
N VAL A 204 37.47 25.09 -19.37
CA VAL A 204 38.79 25.52 -19.83
C VAL A 204 39.01 24.79 -21.15
N ARG A 205 39.35 25.59 -22.16
CA ARG A 205 39.54 25.22 -23.56
C ARG A 205 40.48 24.03 -23.77
#